data_AF-A0AAU8J561-F1
#
_entry.id   AF-A0AAU8J561-F1
#
_cell.length_a   1.000
_cell.length_b   1.000
_cell.length_c   1.000
_cell.angle_alpha   90.00
_cell.angle_beta   90.00
_cell.angle_gamma   90.00
#
_symmetry.space_group_name_H-M   'P 1'
#
loop_
_entity.id
_entity.type
_entity.pdbx_description
1 polymer ?
#
loop_
_entity_poly.entity_id
_entity_poly.type
_entity_poly.pdbx_seq_one_letter_code
_entity_poly.pdbx_strand_id
1 'polypeptide(L)' 'MPAPSTAPAPIYDQLVDEQGDVLAVAREAAQETERTAENVLDFGHGSEAEQTD' A
#
# COMPACT_ATOMS: atom_id res chain seq x y z
N MET A 1 -27.31 18.64 -36.33
CA MET A 1 -27.47 18.37 -34.89
C MET A 1 -26.37 17.39 -34.48
N PRO A 2 -25.45 17.72 -33.55
CA PRO A 2 -24.45 16.77 -33.09
C PRO A 2 -25.10 15.72 -32.16
N ALA A 3 -24.62 14.48 -32.21
CA ALA A 3 -25.20 13.36 -31.47
C ALA A 3 -24.84 13.39 -29.98
N PRO A 4 -25.75 13.02 -29.07
CA PRO A 4 -25.40 12.79 -27.68
C PRO A 4 -24.74 11.42 -27.57
N SER A 5 -23.43 11.37 -27.36
CA SER A 5 -22.79 10.16 -26.82
C SER A 5 -21.87 10.57 -25.69
N THR A 6 -22.47 10.69 -24.52
CA THR A 6 -21.78 10.63 -23.24
C THR A 6 -22.45 9.49 -22.48
N ALA A 7 -22.41 8.29 -23.06
CA ALA A 7 -22.71 7.10 -22.30
C ALA A 7 -21.62 6.98 -21.22
N PRO A 8 -21.96 6.94 -19.92
CA PRO A 8 -20.98 6.63 -18.89
C PRO A 8 -20.37 5.27 -19.26
N ALA A 9 -19.05 5.20 -19.37
CA ALA A 9 -18.34 3.99 -19.77
C ALA A 9 -18.49 2.96 -18.63
N PRO A 10 -19.46 2.02 -18.70
CA PRO A 10 -19.94 1.29 -17.53
C PRO A 10 -18.89 0.32 -16.97
N ILE A 11 -17.85 0.05 -17.76
CA ILE A 11 -16.76 -0.85 -17.41
C ILE A 11 -15.91 -0.25 -16.28
N TYR A 12 -15.65 1.07 -16.28
CA TYR A 12 -14.77 1.66 -15.27
C TYR A 12 -15.45 1.80 -13.91
N ASP A 13 -16.73 2.18 -13.89
CA ASP A 13 -17.49 2.29 -12.64
C ASP A 13 -17.64 0.91 -11.97
N GLN A 14 -17.86 -0.16 -12.75
CA GLN A 14 -17.90 -1.54 -12.22
C GLN A 14 -16.56 -2.01 -11.64
N LEU A 15 -15.43 -1.62 -12.25
CA LEU A 15 -14.10 -1.99 -11.76
C LEU A 15 -13.75 -1.30 -10.43
N VAL A 16 -14.28 -0.11 -10.19
CA VAL A 16 -14.11 0.60 -8.91
C VAL A 16 -14.96 -0.04 -7.82
N ASP A 17 -16.20 -0.42 -8.14
CA ASP A 17 -17.09 -1.10 -7.19
C ASP A 17 -16.60 -2.52 -6.82
N GLU A 18 -15.99 -3.27 -7.75
CA GLU A 18 -15.45 -4.61 -7.47
C GLU A 18 -14.20 -4.60 -6.58
N GLN A 19 -13.37 -3.55 -6.63
CA GLN A 19 -12.13 -3.49 -5.86
C GLN A 19 -12.29 -2.96 -4.42
N GLY A 20 -13.43 -2.36 -4.09
CA GLY A 20 -13.63 -1.76 -2.76
C GLY A 20 -12.70 -0.57 -2.49
N ASP A 21 -12.33 -0.33 -1.23
CA ASP A 21 -11.48 0.81 -0.86
C ASP A 21 -9.99 0.53 -1.14
N VAL A 22 -9.60 0.77 -2.39
CA VAL A 22 -8.22 0.64 -2.89
C VAL A 22 -7.22 1.45 -2.05
N LEU A 23 -7.64 2.61 -1.51
CA LEU A 23 -6.75 3.45 -0.70
C LEU A 23 -6.50 2.86 0.68
N ALA A 24 -7.48 2.17 1.27
CA ALA A 24 -7.31 1.43 2.50
C ALA A 24 -6.31 0.28 2.32
N VAL A 25 -6.46 -0.51 1.25
CA VAL A 25 -5.55 -1.62 0.92
C VAL A 25 -4.12 -1.13 0.67
N ALA A 26 -3.96 -0.05 -0.11
CA ALA A 26 -2.64 0.52 -0.38
C ALA A 26 -1.96 1.03 0.91
N ARG A 27 -2.73 1.59 1.84
CA ARG A 27 -2.21 2.04 3.15
C ARG A 27 -1.74 0.86 4.00
N GLU A 28 -2.51 -0.21 4.07
CA GLU A 28 -2.15 -1.42 4.82
C GLU A 28 -0.86 -2.04 4.28
N ALA A 29 -0.77 -2.21 2.96
CA ALA A 29 0.43 -2.74 2.30
C ALA A 29 1.68 -1.87 2.54
N ALA A 30 1.52 -0.54 2.54
CA ALA A 30 2.62 0.38 2.84
C ALA A 30 3.10 0.22 4.29
N GLN A 31 2.18 0.12 5.27
CA GLN A 31 2.52 -0.07 6.68
C GLN A 31 3.20 -1.43 6.94
N GLU A 32 2.74 -2.49 6.26
CA GLU A 32 3.37 -3.81 6.37
C GLU A 32 4.78 -3.82 5.77
N THR A 33 4.96 -3.12 4.65
CA THR A 33 6.28 -2.94 4.03
C THR A 33 7.21 -2.16 4.94
N GLU A 34 6.73 -1.07 5.55
CA GLU A 34 7.50 -0.26 6.51
C GLU A 34 7.94 -1.10 7.71
N ARG A 35 7.01 -1.81 8.36
CA ARG A 35 7.32 -2.71 9.48
C ARG A 35 8.34 -3.78 9.10
N THR A 36 8.20 -4.34 7.91
CA THR A 36 9.14 -5.37 7.41
C THR A 36 10.52 -4.77 7.17
N ALA A 37 10.58 -3.56 6.60
CA ALA A 37 11.84 -2.86 6.39
C ALA A 37 12.52 -2.52 7.73
N GLU A 38 11.78 -2.04 8.72
CA GLU A 38 12.31 -1.80 10.08
C GLU A 38 12.89 -3.07 10.70
N ASN A 39 12.16 -4.19 10.63
CA ASN A 39 12.61 -5.48 11.16
C ASN A 39 13.85 -6.03 10.43
N VAL A 40 13.93 -5.84 9.11
CA VAL A 40 15.05 -6.35 8.30
C VAL A 40 16.27 -5.45 8.45
N LEU A 41 16.07 -4.13 8.53
CA LEU A 41 17.15 -3.14 8.62
C LEU A 41 17.68 -2.98 10.05
N ASP A 42 17.03 -3.56 11.06
CA ASP A 42 17.56 -3.71 12.42
C ASP A 42 18.70 -4.75 12.46
N PHE A 43 19.84 -4.39 11.84
CA PHE A 43 21.05 -5.21 11.78
C PHE A 43 21.93 -5.08 13.04
N GLY A 44 21.37 -4.66 14.16
CA GLY A 44 22.02 -4.75 15.46
C GLY A 44 22.33 -3.41 16.11
N HIS A 45 21.41 -2.95 16.96
CA HIS A 45 21.78 -2.32 18.23
C HIS A 45 22.11 -3.36 19.33
N GLY A 46 22.59 -4.55 18.94
CA GLY A 46 23.02 -5.64 19.83
C GLY A 46 24.55 -5.81 19.89
N SER A 47 25.32 -4.77 19.57
CA SER A 47 26.79 -4.83 19.50
C SER A 47 27.51 -3.88 20.48
N GLU A 48 26.83 -3.43 21.55
CA GLU A 48 27.44 -2.60 22.61
C GLU A 48 27.03 -3.05 24.03
N ALA A 49 26.78 -4.35 24.23
CA ALA A 49 26.73 -4.93 25.58
C ALA A 49 27.93 -5.89 25.76
N GLU A 50 28.85 -5.48 26.64
CA GLU A 50 29.87 -6.29 27.30
C GLU A 50 31.08 -6.76 26.48
N GLN A 51 31.93 -5.80 26.14
CA GLN A 51 33.39 -5.98 26.19
C GLN A 51 33.93 -5.16 27.38
N THR A 52 33.74 -5.66 28.60
CA THR A 52 34.47 -5.22 29.80
C THR A 52 34.50 -6.34 30.83
N ASP A 53 35.47 -7.25 30.73
CA ASP A 53 36.51 -7.57 31.74
C ASP A 53 37.20 -8.91 31.38
#